data_AF-A0A7S1U3K9-F1
#
_entry.id   AF-A0A7S1U3K9-F1
#
_cell.length_a   1.000
_cell.length_b   1.000
_cell.length_c   1.000
_cell.angle_alpha   90.00
_cell.angle_beta   90.00
_cell.angle_gamma   90.00
#
_symmetry.space_group_name_H-M   'P 1'
#
loop_
_entity.id
_entity.type
_entity.pdbx_description
1 polymer ?
#
loop_
_entity_poly.entity_id
_entity_poly.type
_entity_poly.pdbx_seq_one_letter_code
_entity_poly.pdbx_strand_id
1 'polypeptide(L)'
;MPCAAKALQALERELDLDYDPSRPTSPKVAPGTDGADPLLSVARGTVHFSRGEFVKAQMWYAKALEGERKQQEADVNLGGLNPALGLQEGGSQHLGMGGWRAAGVTPGLAGVGFDADLVIAAANNMAIAALYTCQLNRAVQILEDLIRQDPHRYLCKETAFNLCTLYDLSCEPSVAGRKKRVLQQVALLFYLEDLNAQSFRIPG
;
A
#
# COMPACT_ATOMS: atom_id res chain seq x y z
N MET A 1 15.96 23.44 -5.40
CA MET A 1 14.87 22.76 -4.66
C MET A 1 14.52 23.50 -3.34
N PRO A 2 14.03 24.76 -3.34
CA PRO A 2 13.69 25.49 -2.10
C PRO A 2 12.24 25.34 -1.61
N CYS A 3 11.32 24.73 -2.38
CA CYS A 3 9.92 24.58 -1.97
C CYS A 3 9.68 23.44 -0.96
N ALA A 4 10.38 22.31 -1.08
CA ALA A 4 10.18 21.16 -0.20
C ALA A 4 10.60 21.46 1.26
N ALA A 5 11.68 22.22 1.45
CA ALA A 5 12.17 22.62 2.77
C ALA A 5 11.19 23.58 3.49
N LYS A 6 10.53 24.49 2.76
CA LYS A 6 9.52 25.38 3.32
C LYS A 6 8.24 24.65 3.69
N ALA A 7 7.83 23.67 2.89
CA ALA A 7 6.67 22.82 3.20
C ALA A 7 6.93 21.95 4.44
N LEU A 8 8.14 21.38 4.58
CA LEU A 8 8.58 20.66 5.78
C LEU A 8 8.59 21.56 7.03
N GLN A 9 9.11 22.78 6.92
CA GLN A 9 9.19 23.72 8.05
C GLN A 9 7.81 24.25 8.48
N ALA A 10 6.84 24.32 7.54
CA ALA A 10 5.44 24.61 7.86
C ALA A 10 4.77 23.44 8.58
N LEU A 11 4.99 22.20 8.13
CA LEU A 11 4.50 20.99 8.78
C LEU A 11 5.10 20.78 10.19
N GLU A 12 6.40 21.09 10.35
CA GLU A 12 7.10 21.05 11.64
C GLU A 12 6.48 22.05 12.64
N ARG A 13 6.14 23.26 12.18
CA ARG A 13 5.48 24.27 13.03
C ARG A 13 4.07 23.90 13.45
N GLU A 14 3.30 23.25 12.58
CA GLU A 14 1.97 22.75 12.93
C GLU A 14 2.02 21.55 13.89
N LEU A 15 3.04 20.69 13.77
CA LEU A 15 3.19 19.52 14.64
C LEU A 15 3.80 19.83 16.02
N ASP A 16 4.57 20.91 16.17
CA ASP A 16 5.19 21.32 17.44
C ASP A 16 4.32 22.29 18.29
N LEU A 17 3.25 22.87 17.74
CA LEU A 17 2.47 23.91 18.44
C LEU A 17 1.35 23.43 19.38
N ASP A 18 1.03 22.12 19.42
CA ASP A 18 -0.14 21.63 20.16
C ASP A 18 0.15 20.67 21.32
N TYR A 19 1.41 20.41 21.67
CA TYR A 19 1.71 19.63 22.88
C TYR A 19 1.84 20.53 24.12
N ASP A 20 0.69 20.99 24.64
CA ASP A 20 0.57 21.55 25.99
C ASP A 20 0.10 20.45 26.97
N PRO A 21 0.98 19.91 27.83
CA PRO A 21 0.62 18.84 28.78
C PRO A 21 -0.37 19.29 29.87
N SER A 22 -0.73 20.58 29.92
CA SER A 22 -1.57 21.20 30.96
C SER A 22 -3.00 21.48 30.48
N ARG A 23 -3.29 21.37 29.18
CA ARG A 23 -4.60 21.76 28.62
C ARG A 23 -5.62 20.65 28.86
N PRO A 24 -6.74 20.92 29.56
CA PRO A 24 -7.80 19.93 29.74
C PRO A 24 -8.43 19.62 28.38
N THR A 25 -8.26 18.37 27.92
CA THR A 25 -8.87 17.87 26.70
C THR A 25 -10.39 17.88 26.85
N SER A 26 -11.07 18.62 25.96
CA SER A 26 -12.53 18.60 25.82
C SER A 26 -12.88 18.39 24.34
N PRO A 27 -13.96 17.68 23.96
CA PRO A 27 -14.79 16.76 24.73
C PRO A 27 -14.38 15.29 24.49
N LYS A 28 -14.75 14.41 25.43
CA LYS A 28 -14.60 12.95 25.36
C LYS A 28 -15.04 12.40 23.99
N VAL A 29 -14.07 12.11 23.13
CA VAL A 29 -14.22 11.07 22.11
C VAL A 29 -14.22 9.75 22.87
N ALA A 30 -15.19 8.90 22.55
CA ALA A 30 -15.40 7.62 23.20
C ALA A 30 -14.10 6.79 23.24
N PRO A 31 -13.86 6.00 24.31
CA PRO A 31 -12.67 5.18 24.43
C PRO A 31 -12.76 4.04 23.40
N GLY A 32 -11.95 4.09 22.33
CA GLY A 32 -11.99 3.03 21.32
C GLY A 32 -11.13 3.12 20.05
N THR A 33 -10.32 4.17 19.82
CA THR A 33 -9.50 4.22 18.58
C THR A 33 -8.09 4.77 18.82
N ASP A 34 -7.17 3.90 19.24
CA ASP A 34 -5.71 4.07 19.03
C ASP A 34 -5.34 3.85 17.55
N GLY A 35 -6.23 4.22 16.63
CA GLY A 35 -6.00 4.21 15.20
C GLY A 35 -5.16 5.43 14.85
N ALA A 36 -3.83 5.27 14.86
CA ALA A 36 -2.96 6.34 14.39
C ALA A 36 -3.32 6.68 12.95
N ASP A 37 -3.59 7.96 12.70
CA ASP A 37 -3.86 8.49 11.37
C ASP A 37 -2.75 8.00 10.40
N PRO A 38 -3.12 7.28 9.33
CA PRO A 38 -2.18 6.79 8.33
C PRO A 38 -1.40 7.92 7.66
N LEU A 39 -2.02 9.08 7.44
CA LEU A 39 -1.38 10.23 6.83
C LEU A 39 -0.28 10.78 7.75
N LEU A 40 -0.61 10.94 9.03
CA LEU A 40 0.36 11.32 10.06
C LEU A 40 1.50 10.31 10.15
N SER A 41 1.19 9.02 10.01
CA SER A 41 2.19 7.95 10.05
C SER A 41 3.15 8.03 8.85
N VAL A 42 2.65 8.29 7.64
CA VAL A 42 3.50 8.52 6.45
C VAL A 42 4.33 9.80 6.60
N ALA A 43 3.74 10.89 7.11
CA ALA A 43 4.46 12.13 7.35
C ALA A 43 5.62 11.95 8.33
N ARG A 44 5.39 11.26 9.45
CA ARG A 44 6.44 10.94 10.43
C ARG A 44 7.52 10.02 9.84
N GLY A 45 7.12 9.02 9.07
CA GLY A 45 8.05 8.16 8.33
C GLY A 45 8.98 8.97 7.43
N THR A 46 8.42 9.95 6.71
CA THR A 46 9.16 10.85 5.81
C THR A 46 10.17 11.72 6.57
N VAL A 47 9.79 12.24 7.74
CA VAL A 47 10.69 13.02 8.61
C VAL A 47 11.85 12.17 9.14
N HIS A 48 11.60 10.95 9.58
CA HIS A 48 12.68 10.05 10.01
C HIS A 48 13.58 9.64 8.84
N PHE A 49 12.99 9.42 7.66
CA PHE A 49 13.73 9.08 6.46
C PHE A 49 14.70 10.19 6.06
N SER A 50 14.26 11.45 6.07
CA SER A 50 15.11 12.60 5.72
C SER A 50 16.28 12.81 6.70
N ARG A 51 16.16 12.30 7.93
CA ARG A 51 17.21 12.29 8.96
C ARG A 51 18.16 11.09 8.88
N GLY A 52 17.96 10.18 7.92
CA GLY A 52 18.72 8.94 7.81
C GLY A 52 18.35 7.87 8.86
N GLU A 53 17.26 8.08 9.61
CA GLU A 53 16.79 7.14 10.63
C GLU A 53 15.89 6.05 10.02
N PHE A 54 16.45 5.27 9.10
CA PHE A 54 15.68 4.37 8.23
C PHE A 54 14.88 3.29 8.98
N VAL A 55 15.39 2.79 10.11
CA VAL A 55 14.66 1.82 10.94
C VAL A 55 13.40 2.44 11.53
N LYS A 56 13.48 3.69 12.04
CA LYS A 56 12.31 4.42 12.56
C LYS A 56 11.33 4.74 11.42
N ALA A 57 11.85 5.13 10.26
CA ALA A 57 11.03 5.37 9.08
C ALA A 57 10.21 4.13 8.70
N GLN A 58 10.83 2.95 8.64
CA GLN A 58 10.13 1.68 8.39
C GLN A 58 9.01 1.42 9.39
N MET A 59 9.24 1.66 10.69
CA MET A 59 8.21 1.46 11.71
C MET A 59 6.99 2.35 11.47
N TRP A 60 7.20 3.61 11.09
CA TRP A 60 6.12 4.54 10.80
C TRP A 60 5.36 4.21 9.52
N TYR A 61 6.05 3.80 8.45
CA TYR A 61 5.37 3.34 7.24
C TYR A 61 4.60 2.04 7.49
N ALA A 62 5.14 1.10 8.26
CA ALA A 62 4.42 -0.11 8.65
C ALA A 62 3.14 0.22 9.44
N LYS A 63 3.19 1.25 10.30
CA LYS A 63 2.02 1.73 11.04
C LYS A 63 0.93 2.28 10.11
N ALA A 64 1.32 3.00 9.05
CA ALA A 64 0.37 3.50 8.04
C ALA A 64 -0.35 2.36 7.30
N LEU A 65 0.36 1.26 7.02
CA LEU A 65 -0.18 0.08 6.33
C LEU A 65 -1.02 -0.83 7.23
N GLU A 66 -0.94 -0.68 8.55
CA GLU A 66 -1.69 -1.52 9.49
C GLU A 66 -3.21 -1.27 9.43
N GLY A 67 -3.63 -0.04 9.08
CA GLY A 67 -5.04 0.29 8.94
C GLY A 67 -5.71 -0.37 7.73
N GLU A 68 -4.95 -0.60 6.66
CA GLU A 68 -5.42 -1.31 5.46
C GLU A 68 -5.63 -2.80 5.72
N ARG A 69 -4.69 -3.47 6.43
CA ARG A 69 -4.83 -4.89 6.80
C ARG A 69 -6.09 -5.16 7.63
N LYS A 70 -6.40 -4.27 8.58
CA LYS A 70 -7.60 -4.38 9.41
C LYS A 70 -8.90 -4.18 8.62
N GLN A 71 -8.89 -3.30 7.61
CA GLN A 71 -10.05 -3.10 6.74
C GLN A 71 -10.29 -4.33 5.86
N GLN A 72 -9.23 -4.93 5.33
CA GLN A 72 -9.32 -6.13 4.50
C GLN A 72 -9.82 -7.35 5.30
N GLU A 73 -9.40 -7.49 6.55
CA GLU A 73 -9.92 -8.53 7.46
C GLU A 73 -11.40 -8.31 7.82
N ALA A 74 -11.87 -7.06 7.90
CA ALA A 74 -13.27 -6.74 8.15
C ALA A 74 -14.18 -7.05 6.95
N ASP A 75 -13.72 -6.75 5.73
CA ASP A 75 -14.47 -7.01 4.49
C ASP A 75 -14.59 -8.54 4.21
N VAL A 76 -13.55 -9.32 4.52
CA VAL A 76 -13.60 -10.79 4.44
C VAL A 76 -14.59 -11.38 5.46
N ASN A 77 -14.68 -10.82 6.66
CA ASN A 77 -15.61 -11.30 7.69
C ASN A 77 -17.08 -10.98 7.38
N LEU A 78 -17.37 -9.86 6.73
CA LEU A 78 -18.74 -9.52 6.29
C LEU A 78 -19.23 -10.40 5.13
N GLY A 79 -18.32 -10.97 4.31
CA GLY A 79 -18.65 -11.99 3.31
C GLY A 79 -18.91 -13.40 3.89
N GLY A 80 -18.66 -13.61 5.19
CA GLY A 80 -18.77 -14.91 5.86
C GLY A 80 -20.03 -15.13 6.71
N LEU A 81 -20.90 -14.14 6.86
CA LEU A 81 -22.14 -14.26 7.65
C LEU A 81 -23.37 -14.32 6.75
N ASN A 82 -23.60 -15.48 6.14
CA ASN A 82 -24.96 -15.89 5.80
C ASN A 82 -25.16 -17.40 5.97
N PRO A 83 -25.46 -17.91 7.18
CA PRO A 83 -25.87 -19.29 7.38
C PRO A 83 -27.40 -19.45 7.28
N ALA A 84 -28.09 -18.67 6.44
CA ALA A 84 -29.54 -18.78 6.29
C ALA A 84 -30.03 -18.33 4.91
N LEU A 85 -29.81 -19.12 3.87
CA LEU A 85 -30.73 -19.22 2.72
C LEU A 85 -30.47 -20.52 1.96
N GLY A 86 -31.20 -21.55 2.38
CA GLY A 86 -31.90 -22.50 1.50
C GLY A 86 -31.09 -23.26 0.45
N LEU A 87 -30.88 -24.55 0.74
CA LEU A 87 -30.92 -25.65 -0.23
C LEU A 87 -31.75 -25.33 -1.49
N GLN A 88 -31.10 -25.31 -2.66
CA GLN A 88 -31.69 -25.87 -3.87
C GLN A 88 -30.58 -26.40 -4.79
N GLU A 89 -30.51 -27.72 -4.87
CA GLU A 89 -29.76 -28.44 -5.90
C GLU A 89 -30.32 -28.12 -7.30
N GLY A 90 -29.42 -27.93 -8.26
CA GLY A 90 -29.77 -27.79 -9.67
C GLY A 90 -28.53 -27.50 -10.50
N GLY A 91 -27.99 -28.53 -11.14
CA GLY A 91 -26.71 -28.48 -11.85
C GLY A 91 -26.70 -27.54 -13.06
N SER A 92 -25.50 -27.16 -13.48
CA SER A 92 -24.94 -27.52 -14.79
C SER A 92 -23.60 -26.83 -14.98
N GLN A 93 -22.71 -27.51 -15.69
CA GLN A 93 -21.32 -27.16 -15.90
C GLN A 93 -21.20 -25.96 -16.83
N HIS A 94 -20.43 -24.94 -16.44
CA HIS A 94 -19.68 -24.13 -17.39
C HIS A 94 -18.38 -23.64 -16.77
N LEU A 95 -17.27 -24.25 -17.19
CA LEU A 95 -15.93 -23.74 -17.00
C LEU A 95 -15.81 -22.41 -17.75
N GLY A 96 -15.64 -21.31 -17.02
CA GLY A 96 -15.39 -19.99 -17.56
C GLY A 96 -14.59 -19.18 -16.55
N MET A 97 -13.39 -18.77 -16.94
CA MET A 97 -12.62 -17.71 -16.29
C MET A 97 -13.52 -16.50 -16.02
N GLY A 98 -13.65 -16.07 -14.77
CA GLY A 98 -14.37 -14.85 -14.43
C GLY A 98 -14.94 -14.89 -13.02
N GLY A 99 -14.17 -14.40 -12.04
CA GLY A 99 -14.59 -14.37 -10.64
C GLY A 99 -13.95 -13.26 -9.82
N TRP A 100 -13.76 -12.06 -10.41
CA TRP A 100 -13.36 -10.84 -9.69
C TRP A 100 -14.39 -9.71 -9.81
N ARG A 101 -15.58 -9.99 -10.35
CA ARG A 101 -16.65 -9.00 -10.44
C ARG A 101 -17.76 -9.35 -9.46
N ALA A 102 -18.13 -8.34 -8.67
CA ALA A 102 -19.22 -8.30 -7.69
C ALA A 102 -18.86 -8.65 -6.23
N ALA A 103 -17.80 -8.04 -5.67
CA ALA A 103 -17.99 -7.40 -4.38
C ALA A 103 -18.65 -6.04 -4.65
N GLY A 104 -19.98 -6.03 -4.51
CA GLY A 104 -20.82 -4.88 -4.85
C GLY A 104 -20.40 -3.65 -4.06
N VAL A 105 -20.04 -2.59 -4.81
CA VAL A 105 -20.26 -1.21 -4.37
C VAL A 105 -21.77 -1.08 -4.16
N THR A 106 -22.22 -1.26 -2.92
CA THR A 106 -23.54 -0.77 -2.50
C THR A 106 -23.47 0.75 -2.49
N PRO A 107 -24.25 1.48 -3.30
CA PRO A 107 -24.36 2.92 -3.18
C PRO A 107 -25.20 3.21 -1.94
N GLY A 108 -24.57 3.27 -0.76
CA GLY A 108 -25.29 3.46 0.50
C GLY A 108 -24.45 3.51 1.77
N LEU A 109 -23.21 3.02 1.75
CA LEU A 109 -22.26 3.21 2.84
C LEU A 109 -20.95 3.67 2.21
N ALA A 110 -20.65 4.96 2.33
CA ALA A 110 -19.32 5.49 2.09
C ALA A 110 -18.37 4.87 3.14
N GLY A 111 -17.96 3.62 2.89
CA GLY A 111 -16.80 3.03 3.56
C GLY A 111 -15.65 3.98 3.33
N VAL A 112 -15.00 4.38 4.41
CA VAL A 112 -13.85 5.28 4.39
C VAL A 112 -12.73 4.53 3.67
N GLY A 113 -12.75 4.58 2.33
CA GLY A 113 -11.76 3.93 1.50
C GLY A 113 -10.41 4.50 1.90
N PHE A 114 -9.53 3.65 2.42
CA PHE A 114 -8.13 4.01 2.57
C PHE A 114 -7.62 4.54 1.24
N ASP A 115 -6.94 5.68 1.26
CA ASP A 115 -6.44 6.30 0.04
C ASP A 115 -5.38 5.39 -0.62
N ALA A 116 -5.63 4.97 -1.86
CA ALA A 116 -4.73 4.10 -2.60
C ALA A 116 -3.33 4.72 -2.72
N ASP A 117 -3.29 6.04 -2.93
CA ASP A 117 -2.05 6.78 -3.11
C ASP A 117 -1.23 6.78 -1.82
N LEU A 118 -1.90 6.85 -0.68
CA LEU A 118 -1.25 6.81 0.64
C LEU A 118 -0.65 5.42 0.93
N VAL A 119 -1.37 4.36 0.60
CA VAL A 119 -0.89 2.98 0.71
C VAL A 119 0.33 2.77 -0.18
N ILE A 120 0.23 3.16 -1.45
CA ILE A 120 1.33 3.08 -2.42
C ILE A 120 2.55 3.83 -1.89
N ALA A 121 2.36 5.08 -1.44
CA ALA A 121 3.44 5.90 -0.89
C ALA A 121 4.08 5.24 0.34
N ALA A 122 3.28 4.74 1.28
CA ALA A 122 3.77 4.09 2.50
C ALA A 122 4.58 2.82 2.18
N ALA A 123 4.03 1.90 1.39
CA ALA A 123 4.69 0.65 1.02
C ALA A 123 5.95 0.88 0.19
N ASN A 124 5.90 1.81 -0.76
CA ASN A 124 7.06 2.16 -1.58
C ASN A 124 8.19 2.75 -0.74
N ASN A 125 7.87 3.70 0.15
CA ASN A 125 8.86 4.30 1.03
C ASN A 125 9.38 3.32 2.08
N MET A 126 8.56 2.37 2.54
CA MET A 126 8.98 1.27 3.40
C MET A 126 9.99 0.36 2.70
N ALA A 127 9.74 0.00 1.44
CA ALA A 127 10.65 -0.81 0.63
C ALA A 127 12.00 -0.10 0.41
N ILE A 128 11.98 1.21 0.11
CA ILE A 128 13.20 2.01 -0.01
C ILE A 128 13.95 2.06 1.33
N ALA A 129 13.25 2.32 2.44
CA ALA A 129 13.87 2.32 3.76
C ALA A 129 14.45 0.95 4.13
N ALA A 130 13.80 -0.16 3.73
CA ALA A 130 14.32 -1.52 3.89
C ALA A 130 15.62 -1.72 3.10
N LEU A 131 15.68 -1.23 1.85
CA LEU A 131 16.89 -1.23 1.04
C LEU A 131 18.06 -0.51 1.72
N TYR A 132 17.84 0.69 2.28
CA TYR A 132 18.88 1.44 3.01
C TYR A 132 19.37 0.75 4.28
N THR A 133 18.61 -0.19 4.81
CA THR A 133 19.02 -1.04 5.95
C THR A 133 19.54 -2.42 5.53
N CYS A 134 19.90 -2.59 4.26
CA CYS A 134 20.39 -3.84 3.67
C CYS A 134 19.38 -5.01 3.73
N GLN A 135 18.09 -4.73 3.89
CA GLN A 135 17.01 -5.74 3.91
C GLN A 135 16.42 -5.92 2.51
N LEU A 136 17.25 -6.24 1.53
CA LEU A 136 16.88 -6.26 0.11
C LEU A 136 15.71 -7.23 -0.21
N ASN A 137 15.75 -8.45 0.35
CA ASN A 137 14.68 -9.44 0.15
C ASN A 137 13.34 -8.96 0.73
N ARG A 138 13.39 -8.26 1.87
CA ARG A 138 12.20 -7.68 2.50
C ARG A 138 11.62 -6.55 1.66
N ALA A 139 12.48 -5.70 1.09
CA ALA A 139 12.04 -4.63 0.19
C ALA A 139 11.29 -5.19 -1.02
N VAL A 140 11.77 -6.29 -1.61
CA VAL A 140 11.09 -7.01 -2.70
C VAL A 140 9.73 -7.54 -2.23
N GLN A 141 9.69 -8.22 -1.09
CA GLN A 141 8.46 -8.80 -0.54
C GLN A 141 7.37 -7.74 -0.29
N ILE A 142 7.72 -6.60 0.29
CA ILE A 142 6.76 -5.50 0.56
C ILE A 142 6.03 -5.09 -0.73
N LEU A 143 6.76 -4.89 -1.83
CA LEU A 143 6.15 -4.46 -3.09
C LEU A 143 5.42 -5.60 -3.82
N GLU A 144 5.98 -6.83 -3.81
CA GLU A 144 5.31 -7.99 -4.40
C GLU A 144 3.99 -8.29 -3.68
N ASP A 145 3.96 -8.21 -2.35
CA ASP A 145 2.77 -8.45 -1.54
C ASP A 145 1.72 -7.35 -1.76
N LEU A 146 2.14 -6.09 -1.88
CA LEU A 146 1.24 -4.99 -2.22
C LEU A 146 0.59 -5.22 -3.60
N ILE A 147 1.39 -5.49 -4.63
CA ILE A 147 0.87 -5.71 -5.99
C ILE A 147 -0.01 -6.96 -6.03
N ARG A 148 0.31 -8.02 -5.28
CA ARG A 148 -0.50 -9.25 -5.25
C ARG A 148 -1.89 -9.03 -4.64
N GLN A 149 -2.06 -8.06 -3.75
CA GLN A 149 -3.36 -7.76 -3.15
C GLN A 149 -4.35 -7.24 -4.19
N ASP A 150 -3.94 -6.25 -4.97
CA ASP A 150 -4.73 -5.72 -6.09
C ASP A 150 -3.81 -5.07 -7.13
N PRO A 151 -3.47 -5.77 -8.23
CA PRO A 151 -2.64 -5.22 -9.28
C PRO A 151 -3.27 -4.00 -9.96
N HIS A 152 -4.61 -3.91 -10.05
CA HIS A 152 -5.26 -2.76 -10.67
C HIS A 152 -5.05 -1.48 -9.88
N ARG A 153 -4.96 -1.61 -8.56
CA ARG A 153 -4.84 -0.49 -7.64
C ARG A 153 -3.40 -0.11 -7.34
N TYR A 154 -2.51 -1.09 -7.18
CA TYR A 154 -1.18 -0.86 -6.60
C TYR A 154 -0.01 -1.01 -7.57
N LEU A 155 -0.23 -1.53 -8.78
CA LEU A 155 0.79 -1.58 -9.82
C LEU A 155 0.80 -0.27 -10.61
N CYS A 156 1.55 0.71 -10.12
CA CYS A 156 1.76 1.99 -10.78
C CYS A 156 3.22 2.12 -11.27
N LYS A 157 3.54 3.24 -11.93
CA LYS A 157 4.86 3.47 -12.51
C LYS A 157 5.96 3.44 -11.46
N GLU A 158 5.72 4.02 -10.29
CA GLU A 158 6.66 4.12 -9.18
C GLU A 158 6.95 2.76 -8.56
N THR A 159 5.91 1.97 -8.27
CA THR A 159 6.07 0.63 -7.69
C THR A 159 6.71 -0.34 -8.68
N ALA A 160 6.32 -0.28 -9.96
CA ALA A 160 6.95 -1.07 -11.02
C ALA A 160 8.44 -0.74 -11.16
N PHE A 161 8.79 0.55 -11.23
CA PHE A 161 10.17 1.00 -11.38
C PHE A 161 11.05 0.55 -10.20
N ASN A 162 10.57 0.75 -8.96
CA ASN A 162 11.32 0.38 -7.77
C ASN A 162 11.45 -1.14 -7.64
N LEU A 163 10.38 -1.90 -7.90
CA LEU A 163 10.45 -3.36 -7.87
C LEU A 163 11.42 -3.92 -8.94
N CYS A 164 11.41 -3.35 -10.14
CA CYS A 164 12.34 -3.71 -11.20
C CYS A 164 13.81 -3.42 -10.82
N THR A 165 14.04 -2.29 -10.14
CA THR A 165 15.37 -1.95 -9.59
C THR A 165 15.79 -2.92 -8.49
N LEU A 166 14.89 -3.31 -7.59
CA LEU A 166 15.17 -4.29 -6.55
C LEU A 166 15.46 -5.68 -7.13
N TYR A 167 14.80 -6.08 -8.23
CA TYR A 167 15.14 -7.32 -8.94
C TYR A 167 16.54 -7.30 -9.53
N ASP A 168 16.95 -6.19 -10.15
CA ASP A 168 18.31 -6.05 -10.68
C ASP A 168 19.38 -6.14 -9.58
N LEU A 169 19.06 -5.70 -8.36
CA LEU A 169 19.97 -5.75 -7.22
C LEU A 169 19.99 -7.13 -6.51
N SER A 170 18.86 -7.83 -6.49
CA SER A 170 18.67 -9.04 -5.65
C SER A 170 18.92 -10.35 -6.37
N CYS A 171 18.86 -10.35 -7.69
CA CYS A 171 18.82 -11.56 -8.50
C CYS A 171 19.89 -11.52 -9.60
N GLU A 172 20.26 -12.69 -10.13
CA GLU A 172 21.03 -12.76 -11.37
C GLU A 172 20.25 -12.11 -12.55
N PRO A 173 20.93 -11.55 -13.56
CA PRO A 173 20.27 -10.86 -14.68
C PRO A 173 19.20 -11.69 -15.40
N SER A 174 19.40 -13.01 -15.51
CA SER A 174 18.45 -13.94 -16.13
C SER A 174 17.15 -14.09 -15.31
N VAL A 175 17.27 -14.12 -13.99
CA VAL A 175 16.13 -14.21 -13.04
C VAL A 175 15.41 -12.88 -12.97
N ALA A 176 16.15 -11.78 -12.86
CA ALA A 176 15.59 -10.43 -12.86
C ALA A 176 14.79 -10.16 -14.14
N GLY A 177 15.33 -10.50 -15.31
CA GLY A 177 14.64 -10.37 -16.59
C GLY A 177 13.33 -11.16 -16.66
N ARG A 178 13.30 -12.40 -16.13
CA ARG A 178 12.06 -13.19 -16.04
C ARG A 178 11.02 -12.54 -15.14
N LYS A 179 11.40 -12.10 -13.94
CA LYS A 179 10.49 -11.44 -13.00
C LYS A 179 9.91 -10.15 -13.57
N LYS A 180 10.73 -9.33 -14.24
CA LYS A 180 10.28 -8.10 -14.93
C LYS A 180 9.26 -8.40 -16.03
N ARG A 181 9.47 -9.45 -16.83
CA ARG A 181 8.50 -9.89 -17.86
C ARG A 181 7.19 -10.37 -17.25
N VAL A 182 7.24 -11.11 -16.13
CA VAL A 182 6.02 -11.50 -15.41
C VAL A 182 5.26 -10.26 -14.93
N LEU A 183 5.97 -9.27 -14.37
CA LEU A 183 5.34 -8.03 -13.92
C LEU A 183 4.70 -7.24 -15.09
N GLN A 184 5.37 -7.22 -16.25
CA GLN A 184 4.80 -6.65 -17.48
C GLN A 184 3.55 -7.42 -17.94
N GLN A 185 3.55 -8.74 -17.88
CA GLN A 185 2.38 -9.56 -18.21
C GLN A 185 1.21 -9.28 -17.27
N VAL A 186 1.46 -9.09 -15.98
CA VAL A 186 0.44 -8.65 -15.02
C VAL A 186 -0.16 -7.32 -15.46
N ALA A 187 0.66 -6.31 -15.78
CA ALA A 187 0.13 -5.02 -16.25
C ALA A 187 -0.74 -5.16 -17.50
N LEU A 188 -0.37 -6.02 -18.45
CA LEU A 188 -1.16 -6.29 -19.65
C LEU A 188 -2.49 -7.01 -19.34
N LEU A 189 -2.47 -7.99 -18.43
CA LEU A 189 -3.66 -8.75 -18.02
C LEU A 189 -4.70 -7.87 -17.30
N PHE A 190 -4.23 -6.86 -16.57
CA PHE A 190 -5.08 -5.92 -15.84
C PHE A 190 -5.37 -4.63 -16.64
N TYR A 191 -4.96 -4.56 -17.91
CA TYR A 191 -5.19 -3.42 -18.81
C TYR A 191 -4.67 -2.07 -18.25
N LEU A 192 -3.47 -2.08 -17.66
CA LEU A 192 -2.85 -0.88 -17.09
C LEU A 192 -2.18 -0.05 -18.18
N GLU A 193 -2.96 0.80 -18.86
CA GLU A 193 -2.53 1.59 -20.02
C GLU A 193 -1.40 2.59 -19.69
N ASP A 194 -1.32 3.04 -18.45
CA ASP A 194 -0.28 3.97 -17.98
C ASP A 194 1.12 3.33 -17.89
N LEU A 195 1.19 1.99 -17.96
CA LEU A 195 2.44 1.24 -17.89
C LEU A 195 2.90 0.78 -19.28
N ASN A 196 4.02 1.34 -19.73
CA ASN A 196 4.66 0.92 -20.97
C ASN A 196 5.87 0.01 -20.69
N ALA A 197 6.46 -0.57 -21.74
CA ALA A 197 7.62 -1.45 -21.63
C ALA A 197 8.82 -0.81 -20.91
N GLN A 198 8.99 0.52 -20.98
CA GLN A 198 10.08 1.24 -20.31
C GLN A 198 9.90 1.25 -18.79
N SER A 199 8.67 1.19 -18.29
CA SER A 199 8.38 1.09 -16.85
C SER A 199 9.00 -0.17 -16.22
N PHE A 200 9.24 -1.23 -17.01
CA PHE A 200 9.78 -2.50 -16.53
C PHE A 200 11.29 -2.66 -16.74
N ARG A 201 11.95 -1.70 -17.39
CA ARG A 201 13.41 -1.73 -17.67
C ARG A 201 13.87 -3.06 -18.30
N ILE A 202 13.09 -3.58 -19.24
CA ILE A 202 13.43 -4.77 -20.01
C ILE A 202 14.20 -4.28 -21.25
N PRO A 203 15.43 -4.77 -21.50
CA PRO A 203 16.13 -4.46 -22.75
C PRO A 203 15.32 -4.99 -23.93
N GLY A 204 15.15 -4.14 -24.95
CA GLY A 204 14.41 -4.45 -26.18
C GLY A 204 15.08 -5.52 -27.03
#